data_AF-A0A4P9ZYK8-F1
#
_entry.id   AF-A0A4P9ZYK8-F1
#
_cell.length_a   1.000
_cell.length_b   1.000
_cell.length_c   1.000
_cell.angle_alpha   90.00
_cell.angle_beta   90.00
_cell.angle_gamma   90.00
#
_symmetry.space_group_name_H-M   'P 1'
#
loop_
_entity.id
_entity.type
_entity.pdbx_description
1 polymer ?
#
loop_
_entity_poly.entity_id
_entity_poly.type
_entity_poly.pdbx_seq_one_letter_code
_entity_poly.pdbx_strand_id
1 'polypeptide(L)'
;NISESIGILNLKDEVATALSQDVEYRIYEIIQEAAKFMRHSKRTKLLTEDIDYALRARNVEPLYGHGAFGETTFKKVSALAEDIYVVEDEEFDFEKLLSTPLPPAPRDTCYTAHWLAVEGVQPLIRQNPAPNPESTEPVSKKPRAATTTINNNNNALPEASAQSSATATVPVKLVLSKELQLYYERLTEALLADNDLLRSTALDSLAVDPGIHQLIPYFTQFIAHQVTHHLKDLRLLTTMVLAARALLSNPRVFMEPYLHQLMPALLTCLVGKRLGGGASALSHWALRDTAAEVVARVCLDYGPAYHTLQQRVTRTLLRAFLDPTKPLATHYGALVGLTRLGAPVVKLLILPNIKAYSALL
;
A
#
# COMPACT_ATOMS: atom_id res chain seq x y z
N ASN A 1 20.42 52.29 -20.77
CA ASN A 1 21.18 52.74 -21.95
C ASN A 1 22.37 51.82 -22.27
N ILE A 2 22.12 50.71 -22.98
CA ILE A 2 23.19 49.85 -23.53
C ILE A 2 23.84 50.52 -24.76
N SER A 3 23.08 51.33 -25.50
CA SER A 3 23.61 52.14 -26.60
C SER A 3 24.68 53.13 -26.15
N GLU A 4 24.44 53.83 -25.04
CA GLU A 4 25.39 54.81 -24.50
C GLU A 4 26.63 54.16 -23.90
N SER A 5 26.52 52.96 -23.30
CA SER A 5 27.70 52.23 -22.81
C SER A 5 28.64 51.79 -23.93
N ILE A 6 28.12 51.64 -25.15
CA ILE A 6 28.88 51.36 -26.38
C ILE A 6 29.36 52.67 -27.04
N GLY A 7 28.91 53.84 -26.57
CA GLY A 7 29.28 55.16 -27.10
C GLY A 7 28.35 55.70 -28.21
N ILE A 8 27.16 55.12 -28.39
CA ILE A 8 26.16 55.58 -29.36
C ILE A 8 25.21 56.57 -28.66
N LEU A 9 25.38 57.86 -28.98
CA LEU A 9 24.68 58.97 -28.30
C LEU A 9 23.24 59.23 -28.80
N ASN A 10 22.95 58.96 -30.08
CA ASN A 10 21.63 59.23 -30.68
C ASN A 10 21.13 57.99 -31.42
N LEU A 11 20.31 57.18 -30.75
CA LEU A 11 19.56 56.07 -31.34
C LEU A 11 18.15 56.55 -31.71
N LYS A 12 17.62 56.17 -32.88
CA LYS A 12 16.23 56.48 -33.25
C LYS A 12 15.26 55.62 -32.44
N ASP A 13 14.17 56.20 -31.95
CA ASP A 13 13.16 55.49 -31.13
C ASP A 13 12.54 54.27 -31.83
N GLU A 14 12.34 54.33 -33.15
CA GLU A 14 11.85 53.19 -33.94
C GLU A 14 12.79 51.98 -33.88
N VAL A 15 14.10 52.22 -33.84
CA VAL A 15 15.11 51.15 -33.74
C VAL A 15 15.15 50.61 -32.31
N ALA A 16 15.05 51.48 -31.31
CA ALA A 16 15.03 51.07 -29.90
C ALA A 16 13.81 50.17 -29.59
N THR A 17 12.64 50.56 -30.09
CA THR A 17 11.39 49.80 -29.90
C THR A 17 11.42 48.45 -30.60
N ALA A 18 11.89 48.38 -31.86
CA ALA A 18 12.04 47.12 -32.58
C ALA A 18 13.04 46.17 -31.89
N LEU A 19 14.19 46.69 -31.42
CA LEU A 19 15.19 45.90 -30.70
C LEU A 19 14.63 45.37 -29.37
N SER A 20 13.90 46.20 -28.62
CA SER A 20 13.26 45.79 -27.36
C SER A 20 12.28 44.64 -27.57
N GLN A 21 11.47 44.69 -28.63
CA GLN A 21 10.52 43.62 -28.97
C GLN A 21 11.23 42.30 -29.32
N ASP A 22 12.34 42.36 -30.07
CA ASP A 22 13.12 41.15 -30.40
C ASP A 22 13.78 40.55 -29.14
N VAL A 23 14.35 41.38 -28.26
CA VAL A 23 14.92 40.92 -26.99
C VAL A 23 13.86 40.27 -26.09
N GLU A 24 12.68 40.88 -25.98
CA GLU A 24 11.56 40.32 -25.23
C GLU A 24 11.13 38.95 -25.80
N TYR A 25 11.04 38.82 -27.13
CA TYR A 25 10.76 37.55 -27.80
C TYR A 25 11.81 36.48 -27.46
N ARG A 26 13.10 36.82 -27.48
CA ARG A 26 14.19 35.90 -27.12
C ARG A 26 14.13 35.48 -25.65
N ILE A 27 13.77 36.38 -24.74
CA ILE A 27 13.57 36.07 -23.33
C ILE A 27 12.43 35.06 -23.18
N TYR A 28 11.29 35.28 -23.82
CA TYR A 28 10.18 34.33 -23.79
C TYR A 28 10.56 32.95 -24.36
N GLU A 29 11.34 32.93 -25.43
CA GLU A 29 11.83 31.69 -26.05
C GLU A 29 12.71 30.87 -25.09
N ILE A 30 13.63 31.54 -24.36
CA ILE A 30 14.48 30.91 -23.34
C ILE A 30 13.64 30.41 -22.16
N ILE A 31 12.71 31.22 -21.66
CA ILE A 31 11.85 30.85 -20.53
C ILE A 31 10.98 29.63 -20.87
N GLN A 32 10.45 29.57 -22.10
CA GLN A 32 9.66 28.43 -22.54
C GLN A 32 10.49 27.14 -22.59
N GLU A 33 11.75 27.21 -23.03
CA GLU A 33 12.64 26.06 -23.06
C GLU A 33 13.05 25.63 -21.64
N ALA A 34 13.37 26.59 -20.77
CA ALA A 34 13.68 26.34 -19.36
C ALA A 34 12.48 25.71 -18.62
N ALA A 35 11.26 26.15 -18.92
CA ALA A 35 10.05 25.56 -18.36
C ALA A 35 9.85 24.08 -18.77
N LYS A 36 10.31 23.69 -19.97
CA LYS A 36 10.32 22.28 -20.39
C LYS A 36 11.32 21.50 -19.53
N PHE A 37 12.55 21.99 -19.35
CA PHE A 37 13.55 21.36 -18.48
C PHE A 37 13.06 21.21 -17.04
N MET A 38 12.41 22.23 -16.48
CA MET A 38 11.79 22.19 -15.15
C MET A 38 10.74 21.06 -15.06
N ARG A 39 9.84 20.97 -16.05
CA ARG A 39 8.78 19.95 -16.09
C ARG A 39 9.36 18.54 -16.27
N HIS A 40 10.38 18.39 -17.11
CA HIS A 40 11.09 17.11 -17.29
C HIS A 40 11.85 16.69 -16.03
N SER A 41 12.31 17.64 -15.23
CA SER A 41 12.92 17.42 -13.92
C SER A 41 11.90 17.13 -12.80
N LYS A 42 10.60 17.06 -13.12
CA LYS A 42 9.49 16.84 -12.15
C LYS A 42 9.42 17.89 -11.04
N ARG A 43 9.88 19.12 -11.31
CA ARG A 43 9.83 20.26 -10.39
C ARG A 43 8.72 21.24 -10.79
N THR A 44 8.28 22.04 -9.84
CA THR A 44 7.30 23.12 -10.05
C THR A 44 7.92 24.52 -9.94
N LYS A 45 9.12 24.62 -9.36
CA LYS A 45 9.91 25.84 -9.26
C LYS A 45 11.02 25.81 -10.32
N LEU A 46 11.14 26.89 -11.09
CA LEU A 46 12.19 27.09 -12.07
C LEU A 46 13.49 27.44 -11.34
N LEU A 47 14.58 26.73 -11.60
CA LEU A 47 15.91 27.04 -11.06
C LEU A 47 16.79 27.70 -12.12
N THR A 48 17.89 28.33 -11.68
CA THR A 48 18.91 28.91 -12.57
C THR A 48 19.52 27.85 -13.50
N GLU A 49 19.71 26.63 -12.98
CA GLU A 49 20.15 25.47 -13.79
C GLU A 49 19.24 25.18 -14.98
N ASP A 50 17.92 25.34 -14.84
CA ASP A 50 16.97 25.09 -15.93
C ASP A 50 17.17 26.11 -17.08
N ILE A 51 17.56 27.34 -16.75
CA ILE A 51 17.90 28.40 -17.70
C ILE A 51 19.25 28.10 -18.37
N ASP A 52 20.24 27.63 -17.61
CA ASP A 52 21.55 27.24 -18.17
C ASP A 52 21.41 26.11 -19.20
N TYR A 53 20.55 25.13 -18.93
CA TYR A 53 20.23 24.08 -19.91
C TYR A 53 19.51 24.64 -21.15
N ALA A 54 18.60 25.60 -20.97
CA ALA A 54 17.93 26.29 -22.08
C ALA A 54 18.90 27.09 -22.95
N LEU A 55 19.85 27.82 -22.35
CA LEU A 55 20.89 28.57 -23.05
C LEU A 55 21.78 27.62 -23.87
N ARG A 56 22.22 26.51 -23.28
CA ARG A 56 23.00 25.48 -23.99
C ARG A 56 22.23 24.87 -25.15
N ALA A 57 20.94 24.57 -24.97
CA ALA A 57 20.09 24.01 -26.02
C ALA A 57 19.91 24.97 -27.22
N ARG A 58 19.98 26.29 -26.96
CA ARG A 58 19.88 27.35 -27.97
C ARG A 58 21.24 27.82 -28.50
N ASN A 59 22.34 27.18 -28.09
CA ASN A 59 23.71 27.57 -28.42
C ASN A 59 24.03 29.03 -28.04
N VAL A 60 23.43 29.52 -26.96
CA VAL A 60 23.78 30.81 -26.35
C VAL A 60 24.93 30.59 -25.37
N GLU A 61 25.82 31.57 -25.27
CA GLU A 61 26.94 31.52 -24.33
C GLU A 61 26.46 31.36 -22.89
N PRO A 62 27.12 30.53 -22.07
CA PRO A 62 26.71 30.28 -20.70
C PRO A 62 26.95 31.52 -19.83
N LEU A 63 25.96 31.84 -18.97
CA LEU A 63 26.05 32.91 -17.98
C LEU A 63 26.61 32.35 -16.68
N TYR A 64 27.81 32.79 -16.29
CA TYR A 64 28.46 32.37 -15.05
C TYR A 64 28.11 33.31 -13.89
N GLY A 65 28.18 32.81 -12.66
CA GLY A 65 27.95 33.61 -11.44
C GLY A 65 26.54 33.49 -10.83
N HIS A 66 25.63 32.72 -11.44
CA HIS A 66 24.25 32.54 -10.96
C HIS A 66 24.01 31.19 -10.25
N GLY A 67 24.92 30.83 -9.36
CA GLY A 67 24.86 29.60 -8.57
C GLY A 67 24.12 29.74 -7.23
N ALA A 68 24.15 28.67 -6.42
CA ALA A 68 23.45 28.59 -5.13
C ALA A 68 24.07 29.43 -3.99
N PHE A 69 25.01 30.33 -4.28
CA PHE A 69 25.67 31.18 -3.30
C PHE A 69 24.92 32.51 -3.16
N GLY A 70 23.95 32.53 -2.24
CA GLY A 70 23.25 33.76 -1.82
C GLY A 70 22.19 34.27 -2.80
N GLU A 71 21.16 34.92 -2.27
CA GLU A 71 20.23 35.69 -3.08
C GLU A 71 20.90 37.01 -3.47
N THR A 72 20.91 37.35 -4.77
CA THR A 72 21.41 38.65 -5.23
C THR A 72 20.44 39.75 -4.81
N THR A 73 20.90 40.69 -3.98
CA THR A 73 20.11 41.84 -3.55
C THR A 73 20.34 43.04 -4.48
N PHE A 74 19.25 43.58 -5.03
CA PHE A 74 19.30 44.80 -5.84
C PHE A 74 19.08 46.02 -4.95
N LYS A 75 20.01 46.98 -4.99
CA LYS A 75 19.93 48.23 -4.24
C LYS A 75 19.55 49.37 -5.18
N LYS A 76 18.52 50.11 -4.80
CA LYS A 76 18.08 51.31 -5.54
C LYS A 76 19.00 52.48 -5.20
N VAL A 77 19.69 53.01 -6.20
CA VAL A 77 20.48 54.25 -6.10
C VAL A 77 19.74 55.31 -6.93
N SER A 78 19.16 56.29 -6.26
CA SER A 78 18.46 57.39 -6.93
C SER A 78 19.49 58.42 -7.39
N ALA A 79 19.67 58.55 -8.70
CA ALA A 79 20.42 59.65 -9.32
C ALA A 79 19.43 60.72 -9.80
N LEU A 80 19.92 61.95 -10.02
CA LEU A 80 19.18 63.22 -10.21
C LEU A 80 17.98 63.24 -11.19
N ALA A 81 17.75 62.21 -12.01
CA ALA A 81 16.61 62.14 -12.93
C ALA A 81 15.97 60.73 -13.12
N GLU A 82 16.66 59.63 -12.77
CA GLU A 82 16.14 58.26 -12.97
C GLU A 82 16.56 57.31 -11.84
N ASP A 83 15.73 56.28 -11.63
CA ASP A 83 15.94 55.22 -10.65
C ASP A 83 16.85 54.13 -11.21
N ILE A 84 18.08 54.02 -10.69
CA ILE A 84 19.05 53.01 -11.12
C ILE A 84 19.10 51.91 -10.05
N TYR A 85 18.97 50.65 -10.47
CA TYR A 85 19.15 49.49 -9.60
C TYR A 85 20.54 48.91 -9.85
N VAL A 86 21.34 48.82 -8.79
CA VAL A 86 22.71 48.28 -8.83
C VAL A 86 22.77 47.02 -7.99
N VAL A 87 23.50 46.02 -8.45
CA VAL A 87 23.80 44.81 -7.68
C VAL A 87 24.84 45.17 -6.63
N GLU A 88 24.56 44.87 -5.36
CA GLU A 88 25.51 45.10 -4.27
C GLU A 88 26.51 43.96 -4.23
N ASP A 89 27.77 44.24 -4.59
CA ASP A 89 28.86 43.29 -4.50
C ASP A 89 29.57 43.47 -3.15
N GLU A 90 29.30 42.56 -2.21
CA GLU A 90 30.03 42.51 -0.94
C GLU A 90 31.44 41.95 -1.18
N GLU A 91 32.47 42.74 -0.86
CA GLU A 91 33.85 42.29 -0.90
C GLU A 91 34.15 41.37 0.29
N PHE A 92 34.50 40.11 0.02
CA PHE A 92 34.90 39.14 1.03
C PHE A 92 36.43 39.01 1.11
N ASP A 93 36.94 38.98 2.33
CA ASP A 93 38.35 38.67 2.61
C ASP A 93 38.61 37.18 2.43
N PHE A 94 39.68 36.83 1.71
CA PHE A 94 40.04 35.45 1.41
C PHE A 94 40.36 34.64 2.67
N GLU A 95 40.97 35.25 3.69
CA GLU A 95 41.28 34.57 4.94
C GLU A 95 40.00 34.12 5.66
N LYS A 96 38.96 34.96 5.61
CA LYS A 96 37.65 34.65 6.20
C LYS A 96 36.97 33.51 5.44
N LEU A 97 37.01 33.52 4.11
CA LEU A 97 36.45 32.45 3.29
C LEU A 97 37.13 31.10 3.57
N LEU A 98 38.46 31.08 3.67
CA LEU A 98 39.23 29.87 3.99
C LEU A 98 38.98 29.36 5.41
N SER A 99 38.69 30.27 6.35
CA SER A 99 38.35 29.91 7.74
C SER A 99 36.90 29.45 7.93
N THR A 100 36.04 29.62 6.92
CA THR A 100 34.62 29.26 7.01
C THR A 100 34.46 27.74 7.03
N PRO A 101 33.78 27.17 8.05
CA PRO A 101 33.62 25.73 8.13
C PRO A 101 32.71 25.20 7.02
N LEU A 102 32.98 23.97 6.58
CA LEU A 102 32.19 23.29 5.56
C LEU A 102 30.74 23.06 6.04
N PRO A 103 29.74 23.21 5.16
CA PRO A 103 28.35 22.93 5.51
C PRO A 103 28.17 21.43 5.79
N PRO A 104 27.23 21.06 6.69
CA PRO A 104 26.94 19.66 6.97
C PRO A 104 26.35 18.98 5.73
N ALA A 105 26.87 17.80 5.40
CA ALA A 105 26.34 17.00 4.30
C ALA A 105 24.92 16.48 4.63
N PRO A 106 23.96 16.54 3.68
CA PRO A 106 22.67 15.91 3.85
C PRO A 106 22.81 14.39 3.92
N ARG A 107 21.80 13.72 4.48
CA ARG A 107 21.75 12.25 4.49
C ARG A 107 21.50 11.72 3.08
N ASP A 108 22.00 10.51 2.83
CA ASP A 108 21.72 9.79 1.60
C ASP A 108 20.21 9.54 1.42
N THR A 109 19.81 9.37 0.16
CA THR A 109 18.42 9.14 -0.20
C THR A 109 17.95 7.77 0.29
N CYS A 110 16.90 7.77 1.14
CA CYS A 110 16.23 6.56 1.58
C CYS A 110 14.73 6.63 1.25
N TYR A 111 14.09 5.47 1.12
CA TYR A 111 12.65 5.38 0.88
C TYR A 111 11.95 4.83 2.12
N THR A 112 10.74 5.32 2.37
CA THR A 112 9.85 4.80 3.41
C THR A 112 8.49 4.52 2.79
N ALA A 113 8.08 3.26 2.78
CA ALA A 113 6.80 2.85 2.24
C ALA A 113 5.72 2.81 3.34
N HIS A 114 4.50 3.19 2.97
CA HIS A 114 3.31 3.06 3.81
C HIS A 114 2.08 2.80 2.94
N TRP A 115 1.01 2.27 3.54
CA TRP A 115 -0.25 2.07 2.85
C TRP A 115 -1.00 3.40 2.68
N LEU A 116 -1.08 3.89 1.44
CA LEU A 116 -1.87 5.08 1.11
C LEU A 116 -3.37 4.78 1.13
N ALA A 117 -3.78 3.61 0.64
CA ALA A 117 -5.17 3.17 0.63
C ALA A 117 -5.26 1.64 0.74
N VAL A 118 -6.31 1.17 1.41
CA VAL A 118 -6.72 -0.24 1.46
C VAL A 118 -8.19 -0.28 1.05
N GLU A 119 -8.52 -1.02 0.00
CA GLU A 119 -9.89 -1.08 -0.55
C GLU A 119 -10.47 0.31 -0.91
N GLY A 120 -9.62 1.21 -1.42
CA GLY A 120 -10.02 2.58 -1.78
C GLY A 120 -10.21 3.53 -0.60
N VAL A 121 -10.10 3.05 0.64
CA VAL A 121 -10.17 3.87 1.85
C VAL A 121 -8.77 4.18 2.36
N GLN A 122 -8.50 5.45 2.62
CA GLN A 122 -7.24 5.90 3.18
C GLN A 122 -7.17 5.60 4.70
N PRO A 123 -6.22 4.78 5.17
CA PRO A 123 -6.08 4.52 6.60
C PRO A 123 -5.55 5.76 7.32
N LEU A 124 -6.03 5.97 8.55
CA LEU A 124 -5.63 7.09 9.42
C LEU A 124 -4.29 6.83 10.11
N ILE A 125 -3.21 6.75 9.31
CA ILE A 125 -1.83 6.67 9.79
C ILE A 125 -1.18 8.06 9.76
N ARG A 126 -0.14 8.28 10.59
CA ARG A 126 0.55 9.59 10.69
C ARG A 126 1.09 10.10 9.34
N GLN A 127 1.43 9.19 8.43
CA GLN A 127 1.93 9.51 7.11
C GLN A 127 0.84 9.97 6.13
N ASN A 128 -0.42 9.61 6.39
CA ASN A 128 -1.55 9.99 5.56
C ASN A 128 -2.15 11.32 6.06
N PRO A 129 -2.57 12.21 5.15
CA PRO A 129 -3.29 13.41 5.52
C PRO A 129 -4.54 13.05 6.34
N ALA A 130 -4.79 13.82 7.40
CA ALA A 130 -6.08 13.77 8.07
C ALA A 130 -7.17 14.19 7.07
N PRO A 131 -8.38 13.60 7.14
CA PRO A 131 -9.51 14.07 6.37
C PRO A 131 -9.86 15.49 6.86
N ASN A 132 -9.29 16.51 6.24
CA ASN A 132 -9.63 17.90 6.53
C ASN A 132 -11.07 18.14 6.04
N PRO A 133 -12.00 18.57 6.92
CA PRO A 133 -13.35 18.92 6.51
C PRO A 133 -13.46 20.26 5.78
N GLU A 134 -12.39 21.08 5.72
CA GLU A 134 -12.48 22.42 5.14
C GLU A 134 -11.31 22.74 4.20
N SER A 135 -11.68 23.02 2.96
CA SER A 135 -10.88 23.66 1.94
C SER A 135 -10.72 25.15 2.25
N THR A 136 -9.62 25.53 2.90
CA THR A 136 -9.20 26.94 3.06
C THR A 136 -7.86 27.21 2.39
N GLU A 137 -7.64 26.60 1.21
CA GLU A 137 -6.66 27.10 0.24
C GLU A 137 -7.37 27.19 -1.13
N PRO A 138 -7.21 28.30 -1.89
CA PRO A 138 -7.81 28.43 -3.21
C PRO A 138 -7.10 27.49 -4.19
N VAL A 139 -7.58 26.25 -4.28
CA VAL A 139 -7.09 25.22 -5.20
C VAL A 139 -7.57 25.55 -6.61
N SER A 140 -6.80 26.35 -7.34
CA SER A 140 -6.80 26.26 -8.79
C SER A 140 -5.94 25.05 -9.18
N LYS A 141 -6.58 24.06 -9.85
CA LYS A 141 -5.99 22.82 -10.42
C LYS A 141 -5.83 21.61 -9.48
N LYS A 142 -6.93 21.07 -8.94
CA LYS A 142 -7.06 19.62 -8.72
C LYS A 142 -8.24 19.08 -9.52
N PRO A 143 -8.10 17.95 -10.25
CA PRO A 143 -9.26 17.30 -10.84
C PRO A 143 -10.16 16.79 -9.70
N ARG A 144 -11.46 17.05 -9.87
CA ARG A 144 -12.60 16.67 -9.04
C ARG A 144 -12.36 15.34 -8.29
N ALA A 145 -12.12 15.41 -6.99
CA ALA A 145 -12.21 14.26 -6.10
C ALA A 145 -13.68 13.82 -6.07
N ALA A 146 -14.02 12.82 -6.87
CA ALA A 146 -15.33 12.22 -6.88
C ALA A 146 -15.47 11.30 -5.66
N THR A 147 -16.45 11.65 -4.82
CA THR A 147 -17.19 10.75 -3.93
C THR A 147 -16.36 10.04 -2.84
N THR A 148 -16.17 10.73 -1.73
CA THR A 148 -16.02 10.10 -0.41
C THR A 148 -17.26 9.24 -0.15
N THR A 149 -17.16 7.93 -0.33
CA THR A 149 -18.20 6.98 0.03
C THR A 149 -18.32 6.89 1.55
N ILE A 150 -19.45 7.39 2.06
CA ILE A 150 -20.20 7.06 3.29
C ILE A 150 -19.34 6.57 4.49
N ASN A 151 -19.00 7.51 5.38
CA ASN A 151 -18.62 7.22 6.77
C ASN A 151 -19.73 7.74 7.70
N ASN A 152 -20.49 6.84 8.32
CA ASN A 152 -21.40 7.18 9.44
C ASN A 152 -20.72 6.78 10.75
N ASN A 153 -20.13 7.75 11.46
CA ASN A 153 -19.60 7.56 12.80
C ASN A 153 -20.35 8.44 13.80
N ASN A 154 -21.24 7.82 14.58
CA ASN A 154 -21.57 8.28 15.92
C ASN A 154 -21.09 7.20 16.90
N ASN A 155 -19.99 7.48 17.63
CA ASN A 155 -19.91 7.34 19.08
C ASN A 155 -18.48 7.60 19.59
N ALA A 156 -18.43 8.31 20.71
CA ALA A 156 -17.26 8.89 21.35
C ALA A 156 -16.62 7.95 22.39
N LEU A 157 -15.29 7.80 22.30
CA LEU A 157 -14.25 7.63 23.35
C LEU A 157 -14.33 6.47 24.40
N PRO A 158 -13.22 6.11 25.09
CA PRO A 158 -11.92 5.64 24.58
C PRO A 158 -11.35 4.43 25.36
N GLU A 159 -10.49 3.57 24.78
CA GLU A 159 -9.48 2.85 25.57
C GLU A 159 -8.34 2.27 24.72
N ALA A 160 -7.15 2.29 25.31
CA ALA A 160 -5.87 2.05 24.67
C ALA A 160 -5.56 0.56 24.46
N SER A 161 -4.67 0.30 23.50
CA SER A 161 -4.01 -0.99 23.18
C SER A 161 -4.81 -2.01 22.35
N ALA A 162 -4.95 -1.75 21.05
CA ALA A 162 -5.06 -2.82 20.06
C ALA A 162 -4.67 -2.32 18.66
N GLN A 163 -4.08 -3.21 17.88
CA GLN A 163 -3.69 -3.03 16.48
C GLN A 163 -4.81 -2.32 15.70
N SER A 164 -4.49 -1.17 15.12
CA SER A 164 -5.40 -0.40 14.27
C SER A 164 -5.58 -1.07 12.91
N SER A 165 -6.30 -2.19 12.88
CA SER A 165 -7.09 -2.58 11.72
C SER A 165 -8.33 -1.71 11.74
N ALA A 166 -8.38 -0.68 10.87
CA ALA A 166 -9.65 -0.01 10.59
C ALA A 166 -10.65 -1.11 10.19
N THR A 167 -11.62 -1.35 11.06
CA THR A 167 -12.67 -2.32 10.86
C THR A 167 -13.45 -1.90 9.62
N ALA A 168 -13.24 -2.61 8.51
CA ALA A 168 -14.14 -2.59 7.37
C ALA A 168 -15.47 -3.17 7.83
N THR A 169 -16.31 -2.35 8.44
CA THR A 169 -17.69 -2.72 8.79
C THR A 169 -18.49 -2.74 7.50
N VAL A 170 -18.47 -3.87 6.82
CA VAL A 170 -19.49 -4.24 5.84
C VAL A 170 -20.78 -4.39 6.64
N PRO A 171 -21.77 -3.50 6.45
CA PRO A 171 -22.79 -3.85 5.47
C PRO A 171 -23.49 -2.63 4.85
N VAL A 172 -23.48 -2.50 3.52
CA VAL A 172 -24.67 -2.01 2.82
C VAL A 172 -24.74 -2.68 1.46
N LYS A 173 -25.82 -3.43 1.22
CA LYS A 173 -26.20 -4.16 -0.01
C LYS A 173 -26.23 -3.33 -1.31
N LEU A 174 -25.74 -2.09 -1.31
CA LEU A 174 -25.85 -1.09 -2.38
C LEU A 174 -24.58 -0.91 -3.24
N VAL A 175 -23.48 -1.60 -2.93
CA VAL A 175 -22.23 -1.52 -3.73
C VAL A 175 -22.15 -2.61 -4.80
N LEU A 176 -23.02 -3.63 -4.72
CA LEU A 176 -22.92 -4.82 -5.56
C LEU A 176 -23.91 -4.78 -6.72
N SER A 177 -23.41 -4.90 -7.96
CA SER A 177 -24.25 -5.04 -9.16
C SER A 177 -25.17 -6.26 -9.04
N LYS A 178 -26.35 -6.19 -9.67
CA LYS A 178 -27.32 -7.30 -9.70
C LYS A 178 -26.72 -8.59 -10.29
N GLU A 179 -25.90 -8.46 -11.34
CA GLU A 179 -25.19 -9.60 -11.94
C GLU A 179 -24.23 -10.26 -10.96
N LEU A 180 -23.61 -9.45 -10.12
CA LEU A 180 -22.57 -9.87 -9.19
C LEU A 180 -23.21 -10.51 -7.93
N GLN A 181 -24.39 -10.05 -7.54
CA GLN A 181 -25.27 -10.72 -6.57
C GLN A 181 -25.76 -12.08 -7.10
N LEU A 182 -26.27 -12.13 -8.34
CA LEU A 182 -26.71 -13.38 -8.96
C LEU A 182 -25.56 -14.38 -9.09
N TYR A 183 -24.37 -13.91 -9.47
CA TYR A 183 -23.17 -14.74 -9.50
C TYR A 183 -22.84 -15.30 -8.11
N TYR A 184 -22.84 -14.47 -7.06
CA TYR A 184 -22.63 -14.92 -5.69
C TYR A 184 -23.66 -15.97 -5.26
N GLU A 185 -24.95 -15.72 -5.49
CA GLU A 185 -26.04 -16.65 -5.16
C GLU A 185 -25.83 -18.00 -5.86
N ARG A 186 -25.64 -17.98 -7.19
CA ARG A 186 -25.41 -19.21 -7.97
C ARG A 186 -24.17 -19.98 -7.53
N LEU A 187 -23.10 -19.28 -7.18
CA LEU A 187 -21.87 -19.92 -6.73
C LEU A 187 -22.04 -20.54 -5.34
N THR A 188 -22.71 -19.84 -4.42
CA THR A 188 -23.02 -20.41 -3.09
C THR A 188 -23.96 -21.60 -3.18
N GLU A 189 -24.97 -21.57 -4.05
CA GLU A 189 -25.84 -22.70 -4.36
C GLU A 189 -25.05 -23.88 -4.93
N ALA A 190 -24.15 -23.65 -5.90
CA ALA A 190 -23.33 -24.68 -6.51
C ALA A 190 -22.33 -25.31 -5.53
N LEU A 191 -21.79 -24.53 -4.58
CA LEU A 191 -20.93 -25.04 -3.51
C LEU A 191 -21.69 -25.91 -2.50
N LEU A 192 -22.97 -25.60 -2.25
CA LEU A 192 -23.86 -26.37 -1.36
C LEU A 192 -24.51 -27.58 -2.05
N ALA A 193 -24.51 -27.63 -3.39
CA ALA A 193 -25.11 -28.72 -4.14
C ALA A 193 -24.40 -30.07 -3.91
N ASP A 194 -25.18 -31.15 -3.96
CA ASP A 194 -24.68 -32.52 -3.83
C ASP A 194 -23.89 -33.00 -5.07
N ASN A 195 -24.06 -32.33 -6.20
CA ASN A 195 -23.38 -32.67 -7.45
C ASN A 195 -21.90 -32.28 -7.42
N ASP A 196 -21.01 -33.28 -7.37
CA ASP A 196 -19.56 -33.07 -7.32
C ASP A 196 -19.02 -32.29 -8.54
N LEU A 197 -19.62 -32.45 -9.72
CA LEU A 197 -19.21 -31.76 -10.94
C LEU A 197 -19.54 -30.25 -10.90
N LEU A 198 -20.71 -29.87 -10.37
CA LEU A 198 -21.07 -28.47 -10.19
C LEU A 198 -20.15 -27.79 -9.16
N ARG A 199 -19.83 -28.53 -8.09
CA ARG A 199 -18.91 -28.07 -7.06
C ARG A 199 -17.49 -27.85 -7.60
N SER A 200 -16.95 -28.79 -8.37
CA SER A 200 -15.61 -28.62 -8.97
C SER A 200 -15.58 -27.43 -9.92
N THR A 201 -16.61 -27.26 -10.76
CA THR A 201 -16.69 -26.08 -11.64
C THR A 201 -16.78 -24.76 -10.87
N ALA A 202 -17.50 -24.73 -9.74
CA ALA A 202 -17.58 -23.55 -8.88
C ALA A 202 -16.22 -23.23 -8.22
N LEU A 203 -15.48 -24.25 -7.79
CA LEU A 203 -14.13 -24.08 -7.23
C LEU A 203 -13.13 -23.58 -8.28
N ASP A 204 -13.20 -24.10 -9.50
CA ASP A 204 -12.35 -23.65 -10.60
C ASP A 204 -12.67 -22.20 -11.00
N SER A 205 -13.95 -21.82 -11.02
CA SER A 205 -14.39 -20.44 -11.23
C SER A 205 -13.77 -19.50 -10.18
N LEU A 206 -13.84 -19.85 -8.89
CA LEU A 206 -13.24 -19.06 -7.80
C LEU A 206 -11.73 -18.88 -7.94
N ALA A 207 -11.03 -19.87 -8.50
CA ALA A 207 -9.58 -19.83 -8.66
C ALA A 207 -9.13 -18.93 -9.83
N VAL A 208 -9.96 -18.78 -10.87
CA VAL A 208 -9.59 -18.09 -12.12
C VAL A 208 -10.19 -16.69 -12.21
N ASP A 209 -11.39 -16.48 -11.67
CA ASP A 209 -12.17 -15.26 -11.94
C ASP A 209 -11.53 -14.00 -11.32
N PRO A 210 -11.26 -12.94 -12.12
CA PRO A 210 -10.66 -11.71 -11.62
C PRO A 210 -11.67 -10.72 -11.02
N GLY A 211 -12.96 -10.86 -11.36
CA GLY A 211 -14.03 -9.94 -10.96
C GLY A 211 -14.57 -10.14 -9.54
N ILE A 212 -14.05 -11.12 -8.80
CA ILE A 212 -14.58 -11.50 -7.48
C ILE A 212 -14.10 -10.60 -6.34
N HIS A 213 -13.28 -9.58 -6.62
CA HIS A 213 -12.66 -8.73 -5.59
C HIS A 213 -13.68 -8.15 -4.59
N GLN A 214 -14.79 -7.61 -5.09
CA GLN A 214 -15.87 -7.08 -4.24
C GLN A 214 -16.62 -8.14 -3.44
N LEU A 215 -16.56 -9.41 -3.85
CA LEU A 215 -17.21 -10.54 -3.16
C LEU A 215 -16.39 -11.16 -2.04
N ILE A 216 -15.08 -10.92 -2.00
CA ILE A 216 -14.19 -11.59 -1.04
C ILE A 216 -14.66 -11.46 0.40
N PRO A 217 -15.05 -10.26 0.91
CA PRO A 217 -15.53 -10.15 2.28
C PRO A 217 -16.74 -11.03 2.57
N TYR A 218 -17.63 -11.15 1.58
CA TYR A 218 -18.83 -11.97 1.68
C TYR A 218 -18.49 -13.47 1.63
N PHE A 219 -17.57 -13.88 0.77
CA PHE A 219 -17.11 -15.26 0.72
C PHE A 219 -16.34 -15.68 1.98
N THR A 220 -15.47 -14.83 2.52
CA THR A 220 -14.74 -15.15 3.76
C THR A 220 -15.69 -15.23 4.95
N GLN A 221 -16.68 -14.35 5.02
CA GLN A 221 -17.75 -14.43 6.04
C GLN A 221 -18.62 -15.67 5.85
N PHE A 222 -19.00 -16.00 4.61
CA PHE A 222 -19.78 -17.20 4.28
C PHE A 222 -19.04 -18.47 4.68
N ILE A 223 -17.77 -18.60 4.30
CA ILE A 223 -16.92 -19.74 4.69
C ILE A 223 -16.83 -19.84 6.21
N ALA A 224 -16.56 -18.72 6.91
CA ALA A 224 -16.48 -18.72 8.36
C ALA A 224 -17.80 -19.14 9.03
N HIS A 225 -18.93 -18.63 8.55
CA HIS A 225 -20.25 -18.95 9.07
C HIS A 225 -20.65 -20.41 8.81
N GLN A 226 -20.39 -20.93 7.60
CA GLN A 226 -20.67 -22.33 7.29
C GLN A 226 -19.83 -23.28 8.15
N VAL A 227 -18.54 -22.97 8.34
CA VAL A 227 -17.65 -23.77 9.18
C VAL A 227 -18.08 -23.77 10.65
N THR A 228 -18.57 -22.64 11.19
CA THR A 228 -18.97 -22.55 12.61
C THR A 228 -20.36 -23.13 12.89
N HIS A 229 -21.29 -23.08 11.95
CA HIS A 229 -22.65 -23.60 12.15
C HIS A 229 -22.80 -25.08 11.75
N HIS A 230 -22.01 -25.57 10.78
CA HIS A 230 -22.18 -26.91 10.19
C HIS A 230 -20.99 -27.85 10.47
N LEU A 231 -20.49 -27.92 11.71
CA LEU A 231 -19.36 -28.79 12.08
C LEU A 231 -19.61 -30.31 11.93
N LYS A 232 -20.88 -30.71 11.77
CA LYS A 232 -21.28 -32.12 11.69
C LYS A 232 -21.20 -32.69 10.27
N ASP A 233 -21.26 -31.84 9.24
CA ASP A 233 -21.20 -32.29 7.86
C ASP A 233 -19.78 -32.17 7.30
N LEU A 234 -19.13 -33.33 7.08
CA LEU A 234 -17.77 -33.37 6.56
C LEU A 234 -17.67 -32.87 5.12
N ARG A 235 -18.70 -33.16 4.30
CA ARG A 235 -18.64 -32.85 2.87
C ARG A 235 -18.63 -31.35 2.69
N LEU A 236 -19.56 -30.66 3.37
CA LEU A 236 -19.61 -29.21 3.40
C LEU A 236 -18.31 -28.58 3.90
N LEU A 237 -17.75 -29.05 5.01
CA LEU A 237 -16.47 -28.54 5.54
C LEU A 237 -15.32 -28.73 4.55
N THR A 238 -15.28 -29.87 3.86
CA THR A 238 -14.26 -30.15 2.84
C THR A 238 -14.41 -29.17 1.68
N THR A 239 -15.63 -28.93 1.21
CA THR A 239 -15.91 -27.92 0.18
C THR A 239 -15.49 -26.52 0.62
N MET A 240 -15.74 -26.12 1.87
CA MET A 240 -15.37 -24.80 2.38
C MET A 240 -13.84 -24.62 2.49
N VAL A 241 -13.11 -25.66 2.91
CA VAL A 241 -11.63 -25.64 2.92
C VAL A 241 -11.06 -25.60 1.50
N LEU A 242 -11.68 -26.32 0.56
CA LEU A 242 -11.30 -26.26 -0.86
C LEU A 242 -11.64 -24.91 -1.49
N ALA A 243 -12.76 -24.28 -1.12
CA ALA A 243 -13.11 -22.94 -1.55
C ALA A 243 -12.10 -21.90 -1.03
N ALA A 244 -11.69 -22.03 0.24
CA ALA A 244 -10.61 -21.22 0.80
C ALA A 244 -9.28 -21.43 0.03
N ARG A 245 -8.95 -22.68 -0.33
CA ARG A 245 -7.78 -23.00 -1.16
C ARG A 245 -7.88 -22.35 -2.55
N ALA A 246 -9.04 -22.41 -3.20
CA ALA A 246 -9.26 -21.83 -4.52
C ALA A 246 -9.10 -20.30 -4.48
N LEU A 247 -9.71 -19.64 -3.49
CA LEU A 247 -9.57 -18.19 -3.26
C LEU A 247 -8.12 -17.78 -3.01
N LEU A 248 -7.38 -18.55 -2.21
CA LEU A 248 -5.96 -18.28 -1.93
C LEU A 248 -5.03 -18.59 -3.10
N SER A 249 -5.47 -19.45 -4.04
CA SER A 249 -4.69 -19.78 -5.24
C SER A 249 -4.86 -18.74 -6.34
N ASN A 250 -5.86 -17.85 -6.24
CA ASN A 250 -6.15 -16.84 -7.24
C ASN A 250 -5.14 -15.67 -7.15
N PRO A 251 -4.24 -15.48 -8.13
CA PRO A 251 -3.22 -14.43 -8.09
C PRO A 251 -3.79 -13.04 -8.41
N ARG A 252 -5.04 -12.96 -8.89
CA ARG A 252 -5.69 -11.70 -9.27
C ARG A 252 -6.35 -11.01 -8.08
N VAL A 253 -6.36 -11.67 -6.93
CA VAL A 253 -7.11 -11.26 -5.75
C VAL A 253 -6.16 -10.95 -4.60
N PHE A 254 -6.35 -9.79 -3.98
CA PHE A 254 -5.59 -9.38 -2.81
C PHE A 254 -6.25 -9.90 -1.51
N MET A 255 -5.86 -11.10 -1.08
CA MET A 255 -6.44 -11.75 0.12
C MET A 255 -5.84 -11.28 1.46
N GLU A 256 -4.72 -10.54 1.45
CA GLU A 256 -3.98 -10.13 2.66
C GLU A 256 -4.86 -9.50 3.75
N PRO A 257 -5.77 -8.56 3.45
CA PRO A 257 -6.60 -7.92 4.47
C PRO A 257 -7.52 -8.91 5.17
N TYR A 258 -7.93 -9.99 4.51
CA TYR A 258 -8.95 -10.93 4.99
C TYR A 258 -8.38 -12.20 5.63
N LEU A 259 -7.06 -12.39 5.61
CA LEU A 259 -6.41 -13.57 6.20
C LEU A 259 -6.78 -13.74 7.68
N HIS A 260 -6.84 -12.65 8.43
CA HIS A 260 -7.17 -12.68 9.86
C HIS A 260 -8.59 -13.24 10.15
N GLN A 261 -9.53 -13.07 9.21
CA GLN A 261 -10.91 -13.57 9.31
C GLN A 261 -11.02 -15.03 8.84
N LEU A 262 -10.24 -15.43 7.83
CA LEU A 262 -10.26 -16.78 7.26
C LEU A 262 -9.50 -17.80 8.14
N MET A 263 -8.38 -17.39 8.75
CA MET A 263 -7.51 -18.28 9.51
C MET A 263 -8.19 -18.98 10.71
N PRO A 264 -9.04 -18.32 11.52
CA PRO A 264 -9.78 -19.00 12.58
C PRO A 264 -10.69 -20.13 12.06
N ALA A 265 -11.32 -19.95 10.89
CA ALA A 265 -12.17 -20.99 10.29
C ALA A 265 -11.33 -22.21 9.88
N LEU A 266 -10.20 -21.98 9.20
CA LEU A 266 -9.27 -23.06 8.81
C LEU A 266 -8.67 -23.78 10.02
N LEU A 267 -8.27 -23.05 11.06
CA LEU A 267 -7.75 -23.62 12.31
C LEU A 267 -8.84 -24.42 13.07
N THR A 268 -10.11 -24.02 12.96
CA THR A 268 -11.23 -24.76 13.54
C THR A 268 -11.45 -26.09 12.81
N CYS A 269 -11.36 -26.12 11.47
CA CYS A 269 -11.40 -27.35 10.68
C CYS A 269 -10.23 -28.29 11.00
N LEU A 270 -9.06 -27.74 11.35
CA LEU A 270 -7.86 -28.52 11.68
C LEU A 270 -7.90 -29.09 13.12
N VAL A 271 -8.27 -28.26 14.10
CA VAL A 271 -8.11 -28.53 15.55
C VAL A 271 -9.44 -28.85 16.25
N GLY A 272 -10.56 -28.86 15.52
CA GLY A 272 -11.90 -29.11 16.08
C GLY A 272 -12.01 -30.41 16.89
N LYS A 273 -12.62 -30.31 18.09
CA LYS A 273 -12.78 -31.44 19.04
C LYS A 273 -13.68 -32.56 18.50
N ARG A 274 -14.80 -32.18 17.86
CA ARG A 274 -15.77 -33.11 17.28
C ARG A 274 -16.17 -32.59 15.91
N LEU A 275 -15.47 -33.07 14.89
CA LEU A 275 -15.87 -32.92 13.50
C LEU A 275 -16.72 -34.15 13.19
N GLY A 276 -17.90 -34.00 12.58
CA GLY A 276 -18.77 -35.12 12.18
C GLY A 276 -19.83 -35.59 13.17
N GLY A 277 -20.91 -36.16 12.62
CA GLY A 277 -21.87 -36.99 13.35
C GLY A 277 -21.43 -38.46 13.36
N GLY A 278 -21.52 -39.12 14.52
CA GLY A 278 -20.90 -40.41 14.84
C GLY A 278 -21.42 -41.67 14.14
N ALA A 279 -21.68 -41.64 12.83
CA ALA A 279 -22.03 -42.84 12.05
C ALA A 279 -21.49 -42.85 10.61
N SER A 280 -20.93 -41.75 10.11
CA SER A 280 -20.24 -41.76 8.82
C SER A 280 -18.74 -41.84 9.04
N ALA A 281 -18.17 -43.04 8.83
CA ALA A 281 -16.74 -43.29 8.80
C ALA A 281 -16.03 -42.64 7.58
N LEU A 282 -16.56 -41.53 7.06
CA LEU A 282 -15.83 -40.68 6.14
C LEU A 282 -14.71 -40.02 6.94
N SER A 283 -13.49 -40.30 6.51
CA SER A 283 -12.24 -39.98 7.17
C SER A 283 -12.09 -38.47 7.46
N HIS A 284 -12.44 -38.03 8.67
CA HIS A 284 -12.09 -36.69 9.17
C HIS A 284 -10.59 -36.36 9.06
N TRP A 285 -9.76 -37.38 8.90
CA TRP A 285 -8.33 -37.25 8.68
C TRP A 285 -8.01 -36.52 7.38
N ALA A 286 -8.72 -36.84 6.28
CA ALA A 286 -8.51 -36.19 4.99
C ALA A 286 -8.83 -34.68 5.03
N LEU A 287 -9.89 -34.28 5.74
CA LEU A 287 -10.22 -32.87 5.96
C LEU A 287 -9.13 -32.13 6.74
N ARG A 288 -8.55 -32.77 7.76
CA ARG A 288 -7.46 -32.18 8.54
C ARG A 288 -6.18 -32.06 7.72
N ASP A 289 -5.89 -33.04 6.88
CA ASP A 289 -4.72 -33.01 5.99
C ASP A 289 -4.85 -31.87 4.96
N THR A 290 -6.02 -31.69 4.35
CA THR A 290 -6.27 -30.58 3.42
C THR A 290 -6.26 -29.23 4.12
N ALA A 291 -6.87 -29.11 5.31
CA ALA A 291 -6.81 -27.88 6.09
C ALA A 291 -5.37 -27.52 6.51
N ALA A 292 -4.56 -28.51 6.88
CA ALA A 292 -3.15 -28.31 7.20
C ALA A 292 -2.34 -27.86 5.98
N GLU A 293 -2.62 -28.40 4.79
CA GLU A 293 -2.00 -27.96 3.54
C GLU A 293 -2.32 -26.48 3.24
N VAL A 294 -3.58 -26.07 3.37
CA VAL A 294 -4.01 -24.69 3.14
C VAL A 294 -3.39 -23.73 4.16
N VAL A 295 -3.41 -24.08 5.45
CA VAL A 295 -2.78 -23.27 6.51
C VAL A 295 -1.27 -23.13 6.29
N ALA A 296 -0.60 -24.21 5.87
CA ALA A 296 0.82 -24.17 5.55
C ALA A 296 1.10 -23.25 4.37
N ARG A 297 0.30 -23.34 3.30
CA ARG A 297 0.43 -22.45 2.13
C ARG A 297 0.26 -20.98 2.51
N VAL A 298 -0.74 -20.66 3.33
CA VAL A 298 -0.93 -19.29 3.86
C VAL A 298 0.31 -18.82 4.64
N CYS A 299 0.89 -19.68 5.47
CA CYS A 299 2.08 -19.31 6.25
C CYS A 299 3.35 -19.18 5.39
N LEU A 300 3.47 -19.92 4.30
CA LEU A 300 4.60 -19.83 3.36
C LEU A 300 4.50 -18.57 2.49
N ASP A 301 3.31 -18.31 1.93
CA ASP A 301 3.10 -17.20 1.00
C ASP A 301 3.10 -15.85 1.75
N TYR A 302 2.48 -15.76 2.93
CA TYR A 302 2.31 -14.51 3.68
C TYR A 302 3.19 -14.39 4.93
N GLY A 303 3.95 -15.43 5.28
CA GLY A 303 4.90 -15.43 6.39
C GLY A 303 5.95 -14.31 6.36
N PRO A 304 6.62 -14.01 5.24
CA PRO A 304 7.63 -12.95 5.20
C PRO A 304 7.04 -11.55 5.35
N ALA A 305 5.82 -11.32 4.85
CA ALA A 305 5.12 -10.05 5.00
C ALA A 305 4.57 -9.85 6.42
N TYR A 306 4.11 -10.92 7.07
CA TYR A 306 3.46 -10.89 8.38
C TYR A 306 4.13 -11.80 9.41
N HIS A 307 5.16 -11.29 10.08
CA HIS A 307 5.90 -12.02 11.12
C HIS A 307 5.01 -12.54 12.27
N THR A 308 3.89 -11.86 12.57
CA THR A 308 2.96 -12.27 13.64
C THR A 308 2.09 -13.47 13.27
N LEU A 309 1.86 -13.73 11.97
CA LEU A 309 0.96 -14.78 11.50
C LEU A 309 1.48 -16.17 11.88
N GLN A 310 2.73 -16.46 11.52
CA GLN A 310 3.37 -17.75 11.82
C GLN A 310 3.47 -17.99 13.33
N GLN A 311 3.76 -16.96 14.12
CA GLN A 311 3.80 -17.04 15.59
C GLN A 311 2.43 -17.38 16.20
N ARG A 312 1.36 -16.74 15.72
CA ARG A 312 -0.01 -17.01 16.21
C ARG A 312 -0.47 -18.42 15.86
N VAL A 313 -0.21 -18.88 14.64
CA VAL A 313 -0.57 -20.23 14.19
C VAL A 313 0.19 -21.29 14.98
N THR A 314 1.52 -21.19 15.07
CA THR A 314 2.34 -22.13 15.83
C THR A 314 1.96 -22.19 17.31
N ARG A 315 1.72 -21.04 17.96
CA ARG A 315 1.22 -20.98 19.34
C ARG A 315 -0.13 -21.67 19.50
N THR A 316 -1.04 -21.51 18.55
CA THR A 316 -2.37 -22.12 18.59
C THR A 316 -2.29 -23.65 18.45
N LEU A 317 -1.48 -24.14 17.51
CA LEU A 317 -1.27 -25.57 17.30
C LEU A 317 -0.53 -26.21 18.48
N LEU A 318 0.49 -25.55 19.03
CA LEU A 318 1.23 -26.05 20.20
C LEU A 318 0.33 -26.14 21.43
N ARG A 319 -0.54 -25.15 21.68
CA ARG A 319 -1.54 -25.21 22.75
C ARG A 319 -2.55 -26.34 22.54
N ALA A 320 -2.82 -26.73 21.31
CA ALA A 320 -3.65 -27.89 21.02
C ALA A 320 -2.92 -29.22 21.19
N PHE A 321 -1.63 -29.25 20.87
CA PHE A 321 -0.78 -30.42 20.99
C PHE A 321 -0.51 -30.81 22.46
N LEU A 322 -0.24 -29.82 23.34
CA LEU A 322 0.15 -30.06 24.74
C LEU A 322 -1.01 -30.20 25.74
N ASP A 323 -2.27 -30.08 25.30
CA ASP A 323 -3.43 -30.11 26.19
C ASP A 323 -4.01 -31.53 26.30
N PRO A 324 -3.84 -32.23 27.44
CA PRO A 324 -4.25 -33.64 27.59
C PRO A 324 -5.77 -33.83 27.64
N THR A 325 -6.55 -32.76 27.77
CA THR A 325 -8.02 -32.84 27.83
C THR A 325 -8.67 -32.97 26.45
N LYS A 326 -7.87 -32.92 25.38
CA LYS A 326 -8.35 -32.93 23.99
C LYS A 326 -8.34 -34.33 23.39
N PRO A 327 -9.25 -34.61 22.43
CA PRO A 327 -9.29 -35.91 21.78
C PRO A 327 -8.09 -36.11 20.86
N LEU A 328 -7.68 -37.37 20.65
CA LEU A 328 -6.58 -37.77 19.75
C LEU A 328 -6.69 -37.15 18.35
N ALA A 329 -7.91 -36.96 17.86
CA ALA A 329 -8.18 -36.35 16.56
C ALA A 329 -7.71 -34.88 16.49
N THR A 330 -7.77 -34.14 17.60
CA THR A 330 -7.24 -32.77 17.71
C THR A 330 -5.71 -32.77 17.77
N HIS A 331 -5.11 -33.73 18.48
CA HIS A 331 -3.65 -33.88 18.53
C HIS A 331 -3.06 -34.22 17.16
N TYR A 332 -3.73 -35.10 16.40
CA TYR A 332 -3.35 -35.40 15.02
C TYR A 332 -3.36 -34.14 14.14
N GLY A 333 -4.45 -33.37 14.17
CA GLY A 333 -4.53 -32.12 13.39
C GLY A 333 -3.45 -31.11 13.77
N ALA A 334 -3.15 -30.99 15.05
CA ALA A 334 -2.06 -30.14 15.53
C ALA A 334 -0.68 -30.62 15.04
N LEU A 335 -0.42 -31.93 15.09
CA LEU A 335 0.83 -32.54 14.63
C LEU A 335 1.00 -32.37 13.11
N VAL A 336 -0.02 -32.71 12.32
CA VAL A 336 0.01 -32.56 10.85
C VAL A 336 0.21 -31.09 10.49
N GLY A 337 -0.51 -30.16 11.12
CA GLY A 337 -0.31 -28.73 10.91
C GLY A 337 1.13 -28.29 11.20
N LEU A 338 1.71 -28.69 12.33
CA LEU A 338 3.09 -28.35 12.70
C LEU A 338 4.12 -28.97 11.76
N THR A 339 3.90 -30.20 11.28
CA THR A 339 4.80 -30.85 10.32
C THR A 339 4.80 -30.16 8.95
N ARG A 340 3.63 -29.66 8.51
CA ARG A 340 3.47 -28.96 7.22
C ARG A 340 4.01 -27.53 7.22
N LEU A 341 4.15 -26.90 8.38
CA LEU A 341 4.78 -25.57 8.52
C LEU A 341 6.31 -25.59 8.27
N GLY A 342 6.94 -26.77 8.27
CA GLY A 342 8.33 -26.95 7.85
C GLY A 342 9.26 -27.56 8.91
N ALA A 343 10.41 -28.06 8.44
CA ALA A 343 11.43 -28.70 9.26
C ALA A 343 11.93 -27.90 10.49
N PRO A 344 12.16 -26.56 10.44
CA PRO A 344 12.64 -25.83 11.62
C PRO A 344 11.60 -25.82 12.75
N VAL A 345 10.31 -25.74 12.40
CA VAL A 345 9.21 -25.76 13.38
C VAL A 345 9.13 -27.11 14.08
N VAL A 346 9.31 -28.21 13.34
CA VAL A 346 9.36 -29.57 13.90
C VAL A 346 10.52 -29.72 14.89
N LYS A 347 11.72 -29.26 14.51
CA LYS A 347 12.92 -29.37 15.34
C LYS A 347 12.80 -28.56 16.64
N LEU A 348 12.18 -27.39 16.58
CA LEU A 348 12.05 -26.48 17.73
C LEU A 348 10.85 -26.79 18.63
N LEU A 349 9.72 -27.23 18.08
CA LEU A 349 8.47 -27.37 18.85
C LEU A 349 8.08 -28.82 19.13
N ILE A 350 8.33 -29.77 18.22
CA ILE A 350 7.91 -31.16 18.39
C ILE A 350 8.98 -31.95 19.15
N LEU A 351 10.26 -31.91 18.73
CA LEU A 351 11.34 -32.69 19.35
C LEU A 351 11.49 -32.50 20.88
N PRO A 352 11.52 -31.28 21.44
CA PRO A 352 11.68 -31.12 22.88
C PRO A 352 10.45 -31.57 23.66
N ASN A 353 9.25 -31.41 23.08
CA ASN A 353 7.99 -31.69 23.75
C ASN A 353 7.52 -33.14 23.57
N ILE A 354 8.18 -33.94 22.72
CA ILE A 354 7.76 -35.32 22.45
C ILE A 354 7.84 -36.20 23.70
N LYS A 355 8.83 -35.98 24.57
CA LYS A 355 9.01 -36.71 25.84
C LYS A 355 7.90 -36.37 26.83
N ALA A 356 7.49 -35.10 26.88
CA ALA A 356 6.38 -34.66 27.72
C ALA A 356 5.05 -35.21 27.19
N TYR A 357 4.86 -35.22 25.87
CA TYR A 357 3.68 -35.77 25.22
C TYR A 357 3.55 -37.29 25.41
N SER A 358 4.65 -38.05 25.32
CA SER A 358 4.65 -39.50 25.58
C SER A 358 4.38 -39.88 27.04
N ALA A 359 4.55 -38.93 27.97
CA ALA A 359 4.19 -39.11 29.38
C ALA A 359 2.75 -38.68 29.69
N LEU A 360 2.07 -37.99 28.75
CA LEU A 360 0.70 -37.49 28.87
C LEU A 360 -0.34 -38.40 28.18
N LEU A 361 0.09 -39.21 27.20
CA LEU A 361 -0.65 -40.34 26.63
C LEU A 361 -0.63 -41.54 27.59
#